data_AF-A0A645FBG7-F1
#
_entry.id   AF-A0A645FBG7-F1
#
_cell.length_a   1.000
_cell.length_b   1.000
_cell.length_c   1.000
_cell.angle_alpha   90.00
_cell.angle_beta   90.00
_cell.angle_gamma   90.00
#
_symmetry.space_group_name_H-M   'P 1'
#
loop_
_entity.id
_entity.type
_entity.pdbx_description
1 polymer ?
#
loop_
_entity_poly.entity_id
_entity_poly.type
_entity_poly.pdbx_seq_one_letter_code
_entity_poly.pdbx_strand_id
1 'polypeptide(L)' 'MKMQNIVSAPFAGTVEKIYAKVGEKTPKGVVLLYLKSDEAIVHEIEDDSTSGDLGLIV' A
#
# COMPACT_ATOMS: atom_id res chain seq x y z
N MET A 1 -6.85 -24.49 9.38
CA MET A 1 -7.65 -24.25 8.16
C MET A 1 -6.69 -23.88 7.03
N LYS A 2 -6.74 -24.55 5.87
CA LYS A 2 -5.98 -24.16 4.68
C LYS A 2 -6.83 -23.15 3.91
N MET A 3 -6.67 -21.87 4.21
CA MET A 3 -7.29 -20.79 3.44
C MET A 3 -6.21 -20.17 2.55
N GLN A 4 -6.47 -20.08 1.26
CA GLN A 4 -5.60 -19.39 0.30
C GLN A 4 -6.06 -17.94 0.21
N ASN A 5 -5.20 -17.00 0.61
CA ASN A 5 -5.49 -15.58 0.52
C ASN A 5 -4.95 -15.07 -0.82
N ILE A 6 -5.84 -14.80 -1.77
CA ILE A 6 -5.47 -14.30 -3.11
C ILE A 6 -5.29 -12.79 -3.01
N VAL A 7 -4.16 -12.29 -3.51
CA VAL A 7 -3.88 -10.85 -3.62
C VAL A 7 -4.12 -10.44 -5.07
N SER A 8 -5.16 -9.64 -5.30
CA SER A 8 -5.51 -9.10 -6.63
C SER A 8 -4.86 -7.73 -6.84
N ALA A 9 -4.51 -7.43 -8.09
CA ALA A 9 -3.97 -6.11 -8.44
C ALA A 9 -5.06 -5.02 -8.26
N PRO A 10 -4.71 -3.85 -7.70
CA PRO A 10 -5.66 -2.75 -7.52
C PRO A 10 -5.94 -1.96 -8.81
N PHE A 11 -5.02 -1.99 -9.78
CA PHE A 11 -5.12 -1.27 -11.05
C PHE A 11 -4.33 -1.99 -12.16
N ALA A 12 -4.56 -1.58 -13.42
CA ALA A 12 -3.82 -2.07 -14.57
C ALA A 12 -2.42 -1.45 -14.65
N GLY A 13 -1.42 -2.26 -14.99
CA GLY A 13 -0.05 -1.82 -15.07
C GLY A 13 0.94 -2.94 -15.36
N THR A 14 2.23 -2.60 -15.30
CA THR A 14 3.34 -3.50 -15.56
C THR A 14 4.07 -3.87 -14.27
N VAL A 15 4.33 -5.17 -14.06
CA VAL A 15 5.11 -5.64 -12.90
C VAL A 15 6.58 -5.28 -13.11
N GLU A 16 7.14 -4.48 -12.21
CA GLU A 16 8.53 -4.04 -12.29
C GLU A 16 9.47 -5.03 -11.57
N LYS A 17 9.07 -5.48 -10.38
CA LYS A 17 9.89 -6.39 -9.56
C LYS A 17 9.05 -7.23 -8.62
N ILE A 18 9.45 -8.48 -8.43
CA ILE A 18 8.83 -9.43 -7.49
C ILE A 18 9.87 -9.77 -6.41
N TYR A 19 9.51 -9.60 -5.15
CA TYR A 19 10.37 -9.92 -4.00
C TYR A 19 10.00 -11.25 -3.35
N ALA A 20 8.74 -11.66 -3.45
CA ALA A 20 8.26 -12.90 -2.85
C ALA A 20 8.74 -14.14 -3.62
N LYS A 21 9.09 -15.20 -2.87
CA LYS A 21 9.38 -16.52 -3.43
C LYS A 21 8.30 -17.53 -3.08
N VAL A 22 8.15 -18.56 -3.93
CA VAL A 22 7.18 -19.63 -3.69
C VAL A 22 7.57 -20.42 -2.44
N GLY A 23 6.61 -20.59 -1.52
CA GLY A 23 6.81 -21.28 -0.25
C GLY A 23 7.44 -20.43 0.86
N GLU A 24 7.78 -19.17 0.56
CA GLU A 24 8.28 -18.24 1.56
C GLU A 24 7.19 -17.83 2.56
N LYS A 25 7.57 -17.68 3.83
CA LYS A 25 6.68 -17.16 4.86
C LYS A 25 6.76 -15.64 4.88
N THR A 26 5.73 -14.97 4.39
CA THR A 26 5.67 -13.50 4.40
C THR A 26 4.75 -13.00 5.52
N PRO A 27 5.25 -12.16 6.45
CA PRO A 27 4.40 -11.55 7.48
C PRO A 27 3.55 -10.41 6.89
N LYS A 28 2.56 -9.95 7.67
CA LYS A 28 1.72 -8.81 7.27
C LYS A 28 2.55 -7.54 7.13
N GLY A 29 2.27 -6.76 6.09
CA GLY A 29 2.92 -5.47 5.84
C GLY A 29 4.23 -5.54 5.04
N VAL A 30 4.69 -6.73 4.64
CA VAL A 30 5.87 -6.85 3.78
C VAL A 30 5.51 -6.61 2.32
N VAL A 31 6.40 -5.91 1.61
CA VAL A 31 6.29 -5.64 0.17
C VAL A 31 6.48 -6.92 -0.63
N LEU A 32 5.49 -7.27 -1.44
CA LEU A 32 5.52 -8.47 -2.29
C LEU A 32 6.09 -8.19 -3.68
N LEU A 33 5.68 -7.07 -4.29
CA LEU A 33 6.05 -6.67 -5.65
C LEU A 33 5.95 -5.15 -5.82
N TYR A 34 6.68 -4.61 -6.79
CA TYR A 34 6.46 -3.27 -7.33
C TYR A 34 5.66 -3.37 -8.65
N LEU A 35 4.58 -2.60 -8.71
CA LEU A 35 3.70 -2.48 -9.88
C LEU A 35 3.77 -1.04 -10.37
N LYS A 36 4.10 -0.85 -11.64
CA LYS A 36 4.04 0.44 -12.31
C LYS A 36 2.68 0.61 -12.96
N SER A 37 1.95 1.65 -12.61
CA SER A 37 0.66 1.97 -13.25
C SER A 37 0.87 2.53 -14.66
N ASP A 38 -0.03 2.18 -15.58
CA ASP A 38 -0.04 2.77 -16.93
C ASP A 38 -0.75 4.13 -16.92
N GLU A 39 -1.66 4.33 -15.96
CA GLU A 39 -2.31 5.61 -15.68
C GLU A 39 -1.57 6.36 -14.56
N ALA A 40 -1.50 7.69 -14.67
CA ALA A 40 -0.98 8.52 -13.60
C ALA A 40 -1.96 8.50 -12.42
N ILE A 41 -1.61 7.77 -11.36
CA ILE A 41 -2.37 7.84 -10.11
C ILE A 41 -2.09 9.20 -9.49
N VAL A 42 -3.10 10.07 -9.52
CA VAL A 42 -3.10 11.33 -8.77
C VAL A 42 -3.26 10.96 -7.31
N HIS A 43 -2.14 10.80 -6.60
CA HIS A 43 -2.18 10.63 -5.16
C HIS A 43 -2.41 12.03 -4.57
N GLU A 44 -3.67 12.38 -4.28
CA GLU A 44 -3.95 13.47 -3.36
C GLU A 44 -3.37 13.05 -2.02
N ILE A 45 -2.26 13.67 -1.66
CA ILE A 45 -1.69 13.57 -0.32
C ILE A 45 -2.58 14.49 0.52
N GLU A 46 -3.58 13.92 1.19
CA GLU A 46 -4.20 14.57 2.34
C GLU A 46 -3.17 14.50 3.49
N ASP A 47 -2.26 15.46 3.51
CA ASP A 47 -1.45 15.74 4.70
C ASP A 47 -2.40 16.23 5.80
N ASP A 48 -2.86 15.33 6.67
CA ASP A 48 -3.68 15.66 7.85
C ASP A 48 -2.82 16.29 8.97
N SER A 49 -2.04 17.31 8.62
CA SER A 49 -1.33 18.15 9.58
C SER A 49 -2.21 19.33 9.98
N THR A 50 -3.32 19.07 10.68
CA THR A 50 -4.00 20.09 11.49
C THR A 50 -3.40 20.13 12.90
N SER A 51 -2.13 20.50 12.99
CA SER A 51 -1.57 21.06 14.22
C SER A 51 -2.14 22.48 14.38
N GLY A 52 -3.34 22.60 14.95
CA GLY A 52 -4.08 23.84 15.10
C GLY A 52 -4.49 24.11 16.54
N ASP A 53 -3.50 24.55 17.32
CA ASP A 53 -3.61 25.52 18.42
C ASP A 53 -4.42 25.18 19.68
N LEU A 54 -3.79 25.45 20.82
CA LEU A 54 -4.31 25.19 22.16
C LEU A 54 -5.41 26.21 22.49
N GLY A 55 -6.66 25.76 22.51
CA GLY A 55 -7.79 26.53 23.00
C GLY A 55 -7.65 26.84 24.50
N LEU A 56 -7.25 28.07 24.77
CA LEU A 56 -7.29 28.77 26.05
C LEU A 56 -8.52 28.41 26.90
N ILE A 57 -8.27 27.82 28.07
CA ILE A 57 -9.25 27.71 29.15
C ILE A 57 -9.48 29.13 29.68
N VAL A 58 -10.66 29.69 29.39
CA VAL A 58 -11.26 30.79 30.16
C VAL A 58 -12.45 30.19 30.92
#